data_AF-A0A1H0I0S0-F1
#
_entry.id   AF-A0A1H0I0S0-F1
#
_cell.length_a   1.000
_cell.length_b   1.000
_cell.length_c   1.000
_cell.angle_alpha   90.00
_cell.angle_beta   90.00
_cell.angle_gamma   90.00
#
_symmetry.space_group_name_H-M   'P 1'
#
loop_
_entity.id
_entity.type
_entity.pdbx_description
1 polymer ?
#
loop_
_entity_poly.entity_id
_entity_poly.type
_entity_poly.pdbx_seq_one_letter_code
_entity_poly.pdbx_strand_id
1 'polypeptide(L)'
;MEDKLVAIQVGAVSFVDEGVENVLDTLQELGSVNTVFLANYTYTRDTGGRQTPGFPIPDHGTQEYDLNFIGGNNGIAHAEYYRRTFVKPEDFRAKEHGDTDIMAAVIPAAHRKGMKVYAWIEESSGRGQGKWIPNYVNFLEQDFKGRRGKRPCFNHPDYRNWHFGLVEDYIKSYEIDGVAWCSERQGPLGNMFGGPWATGEVTCFCSHCRKLAEERSIDVEHARQGYTLLHDLFSQARENIRPNDGYFVSFWRLLLQYPEILAWEALWHEGQKKFFRELYGMVKAINPAIQVGWHIFHLNSFSPFYRATQDLEEMSHYSDFIKLVAYNNCAGPRFLDFMQNIHNTIFHDALPDESLELMYRFLGIDEGTLGEIPQKGWSAEYVRRETLRALGAVKKADNETRIYPGIDVDIPTGEGLKQTEPEDVYQAVTAAFEAGAHGIVLSRKYSEMKLVNLAACGKAIKDLNDRNI
;
A
#
# COMPACT_ATOMS: atom_id res chain seq x y z
N MET A 1 28.64 -1.04 12.94
CA MET A 1 27.56 -1.08 11.94
C MET A 1 26.42 -0.26 12.50
N GLU A 2 25.81 0.60 11.68
CA GLU A 2 24.55 1.24 12.05
C GLU A 2 23.50 0.12 12.19
N ASP A 3 22.73 0.10 13.28
CA ASP A 3 21.71 -0.95 13.47
C ASP A 3 20.68 -0.85 12.34
N LYS A 4 20.58 -1.90 11.53
CA LYS A 4 19.61 -1.98 10.43
C LYS A 4 18.19 -1.95 11.00
N LEU A 5 17.28 -1.29 10.29
CA LEU A 5 15.89 -1.21 10.72
C LEU A 5 15.19 -2.56 10.49
N VAL A 6 14.62 -3.13 11.54
CA VAL A 6 13.74 -4.31 11.47
C VAL A 6 12.40 -3.88 12.03
N ALA A 7 11.48 -3.56 11.12
CA ALA A 7 10.16 -3.09 11.48
C ALA A 7 9.10 -4.18 11.33
N ILE A 8 7.98 -4.00 12.04
CA ILE A 8 6.78 -4.81 11.88
C ILE A 8 5.52 -3.96 11.97
N GLN A 9 4.52 -4.28 11.16
CA GLN A 9 3.20 -3.66 11.21
C GLN A 9 2.37 -4.28 12.35
N VAL A 10 1.79 -3.45 13.22
CA VAL A 10 1.03 -3.94 14.40
C VAL A 10 -0.25 -3.12 14.57
N GLY A 11 -1.39 -3.82 14.61
CA GLY A 11 -2.69 -3.24 14.90
C GLY A 11 -2.91 -3.03 16.40
N ALA A 12 -3.79 -2.09 16.76
CA ALA A 12 -4.20 -1.85 18.14
C ALA A 12 -4.68 -3.12 18.85
N VAL A 13 -5.39 -3.99 18.12
CA VAL A 13 -5.97 -5.23 18.66
C VAL A 13 -4.93 -6.16 19.29
N SER A 14 -3.71 -6.22 18.76
CA SER A 14 -2.65 -7.06 19.33
C SER A 14 -2.26 -6.62 20.73
N PHE A 15 -2.14 -5.30 20.95
CA PHE A 15 -1.82 -4.76 22.27
C PHE A 15 -2.97 -4.91 23.26
N VAL A 16 -4.22 -4.89 22.77
CA VAL A 16 -5.42 -5.11 23.59
C VAL A 16 -5.56 -6.58 23.98
N ASP A 17 -5.31 -7.49 23.05
CA ASP A 17 -5.44 -8.93 23.26
C ASP A 17 -4.34 -9.51 24.14
N GLU A 18 -3.10 -9.04 23.95
CA GLU A 18 -1.91 -9.70 24.51
C GLU A 18 -1.16 -8.83 25.54
N GLY A 19 -1.50 -7.54 25.63
CA GLY A 19 -0.83 -6.57 26.49
C GLY A 19 0.41 -5.95 25.85
N VAL A 20 0.64 -4.65 26.11
CA VAL A 20 1.69 -3.85 25.47
C VAL A 20 3.09 -4.44 25.66
N GLU A 21 3.48 -4.71 26.90
CA GLU A 21 4.83 -5.20 27.21
C GLU A 21 5.09 -6.56 26.55
N ASN A 22 4.14 -7.49 26.64
CA ASN A 22 4.28 -8.85 26.09
C ASN A 22 4.39 -8.86 24.56
N VAL A 23 3.61 -8.03 23.86
CA VAL A 23 3.74 -7.87 22.40
C VAL A 23 5.14 -7.35 22.08
N LEU A 24 5.57 -6.25 22.70
CA LEU A 24 6.87 -5.66 22.41
C LEU A 24 8.04 -6.62 22.71
N ASP A 25 7.98 -7.37 23.82
CA ASP A 25 8.96 -8.40 24.16
C ASP A 25 8.99 -9.51 23.10
N THR A 26 7.83 -10.03 22.71
CA THR A 26 7.73 -11.06 21.67
C THR A 26 8.34 -10.60 20.34
N LEU A 27 8.03 -9.37 19.92
CA LEU A 27 8.54 -8.77 18.69
C LEU A 27 10.07 -8.64 18.73
N GLN A 28 10.62 -8.15 19.84
CA GLN A 28 12.05 -7.96 20.00
C GLN A 28 12.81 -9.30 20.11
N GLU A 29 12.34 -10.23 20.94
CA GLU A 29 13.03 -11.50 21.21
C GLU A 29 12.97 -12.48 20.03
N LEU A 30 11.79 -12.64 19.42
CA LEU A 30 11.59 -13.59 18.33
C LEU A 30 11.96 -12.98 16.98
N GLY A 31 11.49 -11.76 16.69
CA GLY A 31 11.63 -11.13 15.39
C GLY A 31 12.91 -10.31 15.22
N SER A 32 13.65 -10.03 16.30
CA SER A 32 14.71 -9.01 16.33
C SER A 32 14.19 -7.63 15.89
N VAL A 33 12.91 -7.36 16.16
CA VAL A 33 12.26 -6.10 15.79
C VAL A 33 12.79 -4.97 16.66
N ASN A 34 13.13 -3.85 16.02
CA ASN A 34 13.53 -2.61 16.69
C ASN A 34 12.63 -1.41 16.34
N THR A 35 11.63 -1.60 15.48
CA THR A 35 10.71 -0.52 15.08
C THR A 35 9.28 -1.04 14.93
N VAL A 36 8.30 -0.37 15.54
CA VAL A 36 6.89 -0.71 15.42
C VAL A 36 6.21 0.25 14.44
N PHE A 37 5.63 -0.27 13.37
CA PHE A 37 4.74 0.47 12.48
C PHE A 37 3.32 0.29 13.04
N LEU A 38 2.96 1.16 13.98
CA LEU A 38 1.70 1.10 14.71
C LEU A 38 0.57 1.56 13.79
N ALA A 39 -0.36 0.67 13.44
CA ALA A 39 -1.53 0.96 12.61
C ALA A 39 -2.53 1.84 13.35
N ASN A 40 -2.13 3.09 13.58
CA ASN A 40 -2.85 4.03 14.42
C ASN A 40 -4.13 4.50 13.73
N TYR A 41 -4.07 4.75 12.42
CA TYR A 41 -5.24 5.11 11.63
C TYR A 41 -5.46 4.08 10.53
N THR A 42 -6.61 3.41 10.58
CA THR A 42 -6.99 2.44 9.54
C THR A 42 -8.48 2.12 9.61
N TYR A 43 -9.09 1.94 8.45
CA TYR A 43 -10.44 1.36 8.34
C TYR A 43 -10.45 -0.05 7.77
N THR A 44 -9.28 -0.64 7.58
CA THR A 44 -9.16 -1.97 6.98
C THR A 44 -8.84 -2.98 8.08
N ARG A 45 -9.66 -4.04 8.14
CA ARG A 45 -9.36 -5.21 8.99
C ARG A 45 -7.94 -5.69 8.73
N ASP A 46 -7.54 -5.62 7.47
CA ASP A 46 -6.25 -5.95 6.91
C ASP A 46 -5.01 -5.32 7.56
N THR A 47 -5.19 -4.27 8.36
CA THR A 47 -4.09 -3.67 9.15
C THR A 47 -4.47 -3.47 10.61
N GLY A 48 -5.75 -3.24 10.94
CA GLY A 48 -6.18 -2.95 12.31
C GLY A 48 -6.85 -4.08 13.07
N GLY A 49 -7.48 -5.04 12.38
CA GLY A 49 -8.29 -6.09 13.00
C GLY A 49 -7.51 -7.38 13.29
N ARG A 50 -8.19 -8.42 13.77
CA ARG A 50 -7.63 -9.78 13.87
C ARG A 50 -7.63 -10.45 12.50
N GLN A 51 -7.35 -11.75 12.47
CA GLN A 51 -7.34 -12.55 11.24
C GLN A 51 -8.65 -12.40 10.45
N THR A 52 -8.54 -12.44 9.12
CA THR A 52 -9.69 -12.41 8.21
C THR A 52 -10.54 -13.67 8.40
N PRO A 53 -11.87 -13.56 8.58
CA PRO A 53 -12.74 -14.71 8.75
C PRO A 53 -12.61 -15.73 7.62
N GLY A 54 -12.43 -17.01 8.00
CA GLY A 54 -12.23 -18.12 7.07
C GLY A 54 -10.76 -18.53 6.93
N PHE A 55 -9.81 -17.73 7.42
CA PHE A 55 -8.39 -18.08 7.50
C PHE A 55 -8.00 -18.50 8.92
N PRO A 56 -7.04 -19.45 9.08
CA PRO A 56 -6.59 -19.87 10.40
C PRO A 56 -6.09 -18.70 11.25
N ILE A 57 -6.60 -18.62 12.48
CA ILE A 57 -6.12 -17.67 13.50
C ILE A 57 -4.69 -18.08 13.90
N PRO A 58 -3.75 -17.13 14.11
CA PRO A 58 -2.40 -17.45 14.54
C PRO A 58 -2.35 -18.09 15.94
N ASP A 59 -1.18 -18.62 16.30
CA ASP A 59 -0.90 -19.34 17.54
C ASP A 59 -0.76 -18.44 18.79
N HIS A 60 -1.19 -17.18 18.69
CA HIS A 60 -1.20 -16.19 19.76
C HIS A 60 -2.38 -15.22 19.59
N GLY A 61 -2.55 -14.30 20.54
CA GLY A 61 -3.69 -13.39 20.59
C GLY A 61 -5.03 -14.09 20.84
N THR A 62 -6.12 -13.31 20.78
CA THR A 62 -7.46 -13.85 21.02
C THR A 62 -7.86 -14.83 19.91
N GLN A 63 -8.31 -16.02 20.31
CA GLN A 63 -8.69 -17.12 19.42
C GLN A 63 -10.13 -16.98 18.87
N GLU A 64 -10.52 -15.76 18.50
CA GLU A 64 -11.83 -15.42 17.96
C GLU A 64 -11.74 -14.30 16.92
N TYR A 65 -12.54 -14.38 15.86
CA TYR A 65 -12.65 -13.30 14.88
C TYR A 65 -13.37 -12.08 15.45
N ASP A 66 -12.89 -10.90 15.12
CA ASP A 66 -13.48 -9.60 15.43
C ASP A 66 -14.47 -9.17 14.32
N LEU A 67 -15.58 -9.90 14.19
CA LEU A 67 -16.55 -9.74 13.07
C LEU A 67 -17.14 -8.32 12.93
N ASN A 68 -17.14 -7.53 14.01
CA ASN A 68 -17.71 -6.19 14.06
C ASN A 68 -16.66 -5.06 13.90
N PHE A 69 -15.46 -5.37 13.38
CA PHE A 69 -14.43 -4.36 13.09
C PHE A 69 -14.95 -3.26 12.15
N ILE A 70 -14.68 -2.01 12.51
CA ILE A 70 -15.02 -0.77 11.79
C ILE A 70 -13.74 0.00 11.42
N GLY A 71 -12.82 0.14 12.37
CA GLY A 71 -11.60 0.93 12.30
C GLY A 71 -11.81 2.42 12.60
N GLY A 72 -10.71 3.17 12.48
CA GLY A 72 -10.61 4.60 12.77
C GLY A 72 -9.23 4.97 13.28
N ASN A 73 -9.15 6.06 14.03
CA ASN A 73 -7.99 6.47 14.81
C ASN A 73 -7.98 5.76 16.18
N ASN A 74 -6.88 5.10 16.52
CA ASN A 74 -6.65 4.37 17.76
C ASN A 74 -5.91 5.19 18.84
N GLY A 75 -5.51 6.43 18.52
CA GLY A 75 -5.05 7.43 19.48
C GLY A 75 -6.17 8.38 19.94
N ILE A 76 -5.80 9.38 20.75
CA ILE A 76 -6.66 10.53 21.07
C ILE A 76 -6.40 11.62 20.04
N ALA A 77 -7.46 12.04 19.35
CA ALA A 77 -7.41 13.18 18.44
C ALA A 77 -7.69 14.48 19.20
N HIS A 78 -6.85 15.50 19.02
CA HIS A 78 -6.94 16.77 19.72
C HIS A 78 -7.66 17.82 18.87
N ALA A 79 -8.77 18.36 19.38
CA ALA A 79 -9.73 19.15 18.60
C ALA A 79 -9.13 20.40 17.92
N GLU A 80 -8.03 20.95 18.45
CA GLU A 80 -7.34 22.10 17.87
C GLU A 80 -6.82 21.88 16.46
N TYR A 81 -6.41 20.66 16.11
CA TYR A 81 -5.87 20.32 14.77
C TYR A 81 -6.97 20.11 13.73
N TYR A 82 -8.22 19.94 14.16
CA TYR A 82 -9.37 19.67 13.28
C TYR A 82 -10.32 20.86 13.13
N ARG A 83 -9.99 22.04 13.69
CA ARG A 83 -10.84 23.25 13.63
C ARG A 83 -11.20 23.72 12.20
N ARG A 84 -10.40 23.34 11.21
CA ARG A 84 -10.57 23.71 9.79
C ARG A 84 -10.83 22.49 8.89
N THR A 85 -11.32 21.40 9.48
CA THR A 85 -11.70 20.20 8.75
C THR A 85 -13.21 20.00 8.88
N PHE A 86 -13.75 19.09 8.08
CA PHE A 86 -15.18 18.75 8.12
C PHE A 86 -15.54 17.76 9.24
N VAL A 87 -14.53 17.19 9.92
CA VAL A 87 -14.69 16.16 10.96
C VAL A 87 -14.39 16.73 12.33
N LYS A 88 -14.97 16.09 13.34
CA LYS A 88 -14.53 16.21 14.73
C LYS A 88 -13.79 14.95 15.15
N PRO A 89 -12.91 15.02 16.18
CA PRO A 89 -12.21 13.85 16.72
C PRO A 89 -13.08 12.60 16.92
N GLU A 90 -14.31 12.77 17.42
CA GLU A 90 -15.25 11.68 17.68
C GLU A 90 -15.81 10.98 16.42
N ASP A 91 -15.77 11.64 15.26
CA ASP A 91 -16.34 11.11 14.02
C ASP A 91 -15.51 9.98 13.43
N PHE A 92 -14.20 9.98 13.68
CA PHE A 92 -13.24 9.04 13.10
C PHE A 92 -12.47 8.21 14.13
N ARG A 93 -12.78 8.35 15.42
CA ARG A 93 -12.22 7.52 16.50
C ARG A 93 -12.64 6.05 16.34
N ALA A 94 -11.69 5.12 16.45
CA ALA A 94 -11.95 3.69 16.55
C ALA A 94 -12.66 3.40 17.89
N LYS A 95 -13.74 2.61 17.86
CA LYS A 95 -14.62 2.39 19.02
C LYS A 95 -14.46 1.01 19.65
N GLU A 96 -13.79 0.10 18.96
CA GLU A 96 -13.61 -1.31 19.29
C GLU A 96 -12.88 -1.52 20.62
N HIS A 97 -12.04 -0.55 21.00
CA HIS A 97 -11.18 -0.61 22.16
C HIS A 97 -11.53 0.46 23.21
N GLY A 98 -12.75 1.01 23.15
CA GLY A 98 -13.26 2.00 24.09
C GLY A 98 -12.45 3.30 24.12
N ASP A 99 -12.15 3.79 25.33
CA ASP A 99 -11.42 5.04 25.56
C ASP A 99 -9.88 4.86 25.55
N THR A 100 -9.39 3.68 25.18
CA THR A 100 -7.95 3.40 25.16
C THR A 100 -7.24 4.35 24.18
N ASP A 101 -6.14 4.94 24.64
CA ASP A 101 -5.17 5.64 23.79
C ASP A 101 -4.00 4.69 23.51
N ILE A 102 -4.04 4.04 22.35
CA ILE A 102 -3.04 3.05 21.98
C ILE A 102 -1.68 3.70 21.76
N MET A 103 -1.64 4.93 21.24
CA MET A 103 -0.38 5.65 21.04
C MET A 103 0.30 5.96 22.39
N ALA A 104 -0.46 6.51 23.35
CA ALA A 104 0.06 6.81 24.68
C ALA A 104 0.50 5.56 25.46
N ALA A 105 -0.13 4.41 25.20
CA ALA A 105 0.23 3.14 25.82
C ALA A 105 1.51 2.52 25.21
N VAL A 106 1.62 2.52 23.88
CA VAL A 106 2.69 1.81 23.15
C VAL A 106 3.98 2.61 23.07
N ILE A 107 3.92 3.92 22.79
CA ILE A 107 5.11 4.73 22.50
C ILE A 107 6.10 4.72 23.67
N PRO A 108 5.71 5.06 24.92
CA PRO A 108 6.66 5.08 26.03
C PRO A 108 7.20 3.68 26.35
N ALA A 109 6.41 2.62 26.14
CA ALA A 109 6.84 1.24 26.39
C ALA A 109 7.87 0.78 25.35
N ALA A 110 7.64 1.06 24.08
CA ALA A 110 8.58 0.77 23.00
C ALA A 110 9.91 1.51 23.20
N HIS A 111 9.86 2.81 23.53
CA HIS A 111 11.05 3.62 23.78
C HIS A 111 11.89 3.11 24.95
N ARG A 112 11.26 2.65 26.05
CA ARG A 112 11.99 2.03 27.18
C ARG A 112 12.77 0.78 26.78
N LYS A 113 12.33 0.08 25.74
CA LYS A 113 13.00 -1.10 25.17
C LYS A 113 13.95 -0.76 24.01
N GLY A 114 14.19 0.53 23.76
CA GLY A 114 15.03 1.01 22.66
C GLY A 114 14.40 0.81 21.27
N MET A 115 13.10 0.57 21.18
CA MET A 115 12.39 0.44 19.90
C MET A 115 11.84 1.79 19.46
N LYS A 116 11.82 2.04 18.14
CA LYS A 116 11.15 3.21 17.54
C LYS A 116 9.68 2.94 17.25
N VAL A 117 8.85 3.97 17.17
CA VAL A 117 7.42 3.86 16.81
C VAL A 117 7.06 4.80 15.67
N TYR A 118 6.55 4.22 14.58
CA TYR A 118 6.11 4.95 13.40
C TYR A 118 4.59 4.89 13.35
N ALA A 119 3.94 6.04 13.15
CA ALA A 119 2.51 6.07 12.86
C ALA A 119 2.28 5.50 11.45
N TRP A 120 1.76 4.27 11.40
CA TRP A 120 1.29 3.64 10.16
C TRP A 120 -0.14 4.09 9.88
N ILE A 121 -0.29 4.87 8.81
CA ILE A 121 -1.55 5.48 8.39
C ILE A 121 -2.02 4.77 7.13
N GLU A 122 -3.01 3.91 7.28
CA GLU A 122 -3.68 3.26 6.17
C GLU A 122 -4.83 4.16 5.68
N GLU A 123 -4.62 4.83 4.54
CA GLU A 123 -5.57 5.77 3.95
C GLU A 123 -6.71 5.10 3.17
N SER A 124 -6.61 3.81 2.80
CA SER A 124 -7.54 3.09 1.91
C SER A 124 -8.96 2.89 2.46
N SER A 125 -9.44 3.85 3.23
CA SER A 125 -10.81 4.32 3.27
C SER A 125 -11.49 4.39 1.89
N GLY A 126 -12.81 4.26 1.91
CA GLY A 126 -13.68 4.27 0.75
C GLY A 126 -15.09 4.71 1.12
N ARG A 127 -16.05 4.47 0.23
CA ARG A 127 -17.44 4.88 0.42
C ARG A 127 -18.07 4.36 1.71
N GLY A 128 -17.59 3.23 2.24
CA GLY A 128 -18.10 2.61 3.48
C GLY A 128 -18.02 3.52 4.70
N GLN A 129 -16.99 4.39 4.78
CA GLN A 129 -16.78 5.31 5.90
C GLN A 129 -17.90 6.34 6.05
N GLY A 130 -18.66 6.62 4.98
CA GLY A 130 -19.82 7.50 5.05
C GLY A 130 -20.99 6.99 5.88
N LYS A 131 -20.92 5.76 6.41
CA LYS A 131 -21.86 5.27 7.44
C LYS A 131 -21.60 5.91 8.81
N TRP A 132 -20.35 6.29 9.09
CA TRP A 132 -19.91 6.71 10.42
C TRP A 132 -19.37 8.14 10.44
N ILE A 133 -18.74 8.58 9.35
CA ILE A 133 -18.17 9.92 9.24
C ILE A 133 -19.19 10.83 8.52
N PRO A 134 -19.70 11.87 9.19
CA PRO A 134 -20.64 12.81 8.59
C PRO A 134 -20.05 13.44 7.32
N ASN A 135 -20.90 13.63 6.31
CA ASN A 135 -20.54 14.28 5.03
C ASN A 135 -19.43 13.60 4.21
N TYR A 136 -18.94 12.42 4.60
CA TYR A 136 -17.83 11.72 3.94
C TYR A 136 -18.05 11.56 2.42
N VAL A 137 -19.29 11.28 2.06
CA VAL A 137 -19.72 11.03 0.68
C VAL A 137 -19.51 12.23 -0.25
N ASN A 138 -19.28 13.44 0.26
CA ASN A 138 -19.17 14.66 -0.55
C ASN A 138 -17.81 14.81 -1.24
N PHE A 139 -16.75 14.21 -0.70
CA PHE A 139 -15.40 14.25 -1.27
C PHE A 139 -14.98 12.92 -1.91
N LEU A 140 -15.92 11.99 -2.08
CA LEU A 140 -15.71 10.85 -2.96
C LEU A 140 -15.39 11.34 -4.36
N GLU A 141 -14.51 10.62 -5.03
CA GLU A 141 -14.25 10.79 -6.44
C GLU A 141 -15.55 10.71 -7.24
N GLN A 142 -15.60 11.41 -8.37
CA GLN A 142 -16.77 11.41 -9.24
C GLN A 142 -16.39 10.83 -10.58
N ASP A 143 -17.27 10.03 -11.16
CA ASP A 143 -17.13 9.66 -12.56
C ASP A 143 -17.54 10.81 -13.49
N PHE A 144 -17.35 10.63 -14.79
CA PHE A 144 -17.69 11.65 -15.78
C PHE A 144 -19.20 11.97 -15.87
N LYS A 145 -20.08 11.15 -15.27
CA LYS A 145 -21.52 11.41 -15.15
C LYS A 145 -21.88 12.13 -13.84
N GLY A 146 -20.89 12.47 -13.01
CA GLY A 146 -21.08 13.09 -11.69
C GLY A 146 -21.50 12.10 -10.60
N ARG A 147 -21.47 10.80 -10.86
CA ARG A 147 -21.81 9.77 -9.86
C ARG A 147 -20.61 9.59 -8.93
N ARG A 148 -20.88 9.50 -7.62
CA ARG A 148 -19.87 9.28 -6.58
C ARG A 148 -19.32 7.86 -6.66
N GLY A 149 -18.01 7.73 -6.82
CA GLY A 149 -17.26 6.49 -6.84
C GLY A 149 -17.04 5.87 -5.45
N LYS A 150 -16.05 5.00 -5.36
CA LYS A 150 -15.70 4.20 -4.18
C LYS A 150 -14.63 4.83 -3.30
N ARG A 151 -13.79 5.73 -3.83
CA ARG A 151 -12.62 6.29 -3.14
C ARG A 151 -12.73 7.80 -2.93
N PRO A 152 -12.07 8.39 -1.92
CA PRO A 152 -12.00 9.85 -1.74
C PRO A 152 -11.04 10.50 -2.73
N CYS A 153 -11.26 11.76 -3.12
CA CYS A 153 -10.40 12.44 -4.09
C CYS A 153 -9.18 13.11 -3.43
N PHE A 154 -7.96 12.78 -3.88
CA PHE A 154 -6.71 13.43 -3.42
C PHE A 154 -6.64 14.94 -3.69
N ASN A 155 -7.45 15.46 -4.62
CA ASN A 155 -7.51 16.88 -4.97
C ASN A 155 -8.62 17.64 -4.22
N HIS A 156 -9.42 16.96 -3.39
CA HIS A 156 -10.47 17.62 -2.61
C HIS A 156 -9.88 18.28 -1.36
N PRO A 157 -10.07 19.60 -1.14
CA PRO A 157 -9.42 20.33 -0.05
C PRO A 157 -9.79 19.77 1.33
N ASP A 158 -11.07 19.49 1.59
CA ASP A 158 -11.49 18.97 2.90
C ASP A 158 -10.88 17.61 3.24
N TYR A 159 -10.71 16.75 2.23
CA TYR A 159 -10.09 15.45 2.38
C TYR A 159 -8.61 15.57 2.74
N ARG A 160 -7.90 16.48 2.06
CA ARG A 160 -6.49 16.79 2.34
C ARG A 160 -6.32 17.42 3.72
N ASN A 161 -7.12 18.43 4.04
CA ASN A 161 -7.05 19.16 5.32
C ASN A 161 -7.27 18.24 6.51
N TRP A 162 -8.18 17.26 6.39
CA TRP A 162 -8.36 16.26 7.44
C TRP A 162 -7.10 15.45 7.70
N HIS A 163 -6.45 14.93 6.65
CA HIS A 163 -5.25 14.10 6.82
C HIS A 163 -4.01 14.92 7.20
N PHE A 164 -3.92 16.19 6.77
CA PHE A 164 -2.91 17.12 7.27
C PHE A 164 -3.10 17.40 8.76
N GLY A 165 -4.33 17.67 9.20
CA GLY A 165 -4.65 17.80 10.63
C GLY A 165 -4.36 16.53 11.42
N LEU A 166 -4.66 15.35 10.86
CA LEU A 166 -4.37 14.05 11.47
C LEU A 166 -2.87 13.85 11.72
N VAL A 167 -2.05 14.12 10.71
CA VAL A 167 -0.60 13.95 10.81
C VAL A 167 0.03 15.04 11.68
N GLU A 168 -0.44 16.28 11.57
CA GLU A 168 -0.01 17.39 12.44
C GLU A 168 -0.28 17.08 13.91
N ASP A 169 -1.46 16.53 14.23
CA ASP A 169 -1.81 16.08 15.57
C ASP A 169 -0.81 15.01 16.05
N TYR A 170 -0.58 13.96 15.26
CA TYR A 170 0.31 12.88 15.68
C TYR A 170 1.73 13.36 15.98
N ILE A 171 2.33 14.20 15.12
CA ILE A 171 3.72 14.63 15.28
C ILE A 171 3.90 15.71 16.36
N LYS A 172 2.82 16.33 16.86
CA LYS A 172 2.87 17.35 17.91
C LYS A 172 2.39 16.84 19.26
N SER A 173 1.50 15.86 19.27
CA SER A 173 0.87 15.33 20.48
C SER A 173 1.54 14.07 21.00
N TYR A 174 2.30 13.36 20.15
CA TYR A 174 2.99 12.12 20.50
C TYR A 174 4.46 12.15 20.10
N GLU A 175 5.31 11.52 20.91
CA GLU A 175 6.73 11.33 20.63
C GLU A 175 6.95 10.16 19.66
N ILE A 176 6.37 10.23 18.46
CA ILE A 176 6.63 9.24 17.40
C ILE A 176 7.98 9.50 16.71
N ASP A 177 8.56 8.46 16.11
CA ASP A 177 9.82 8.53 15.38
C ASP A 177 9.61 8.71 13.86
N GLY A 178 8.42 8.36 13.37
CA GLY A 178 8.13 8.47 11.95
C GLY A 178 6.65 8.38 11.59
N VAL A 179 6.36 8.74 10.34
CA VAL A 179 5.06 8.64 9.69
C VAL A 179 5.23 7.79 8.43
N ALA A 180 4.45 6.72 8.34
CA ALA A 180 4.42 5.82 7.20
C ALA A 180 3.03 5.83 6.58
N TRP A 181 2.92 6.36 5.37
CA TRP A 181 1.65 6.51 4.69
C TRP A 181 1.39 5.37 3.70
N CYS A 182 0.22 4.74 3.82
CA CYS A 182 -0.23 3.63 2.98
C CYS A 182 -1.47 4.01 2.19
N SER A 183 -1.37 3.94 0.87
CA SER A 183 -2.47 4.18 -0.06
C SER A 183 -2.41 3.13 -1.18
N GLU A 184 -3.32 2.15 -1.16
CA GLU A 184 -3.39 1.08 -2.16
C GLU A 184 -4.43 1.42 -3.24
N ARG A 185 -4.08 2.37 -4.12
CA ARG A 185 -4.99 2.97 -5.11
C ARG A 185 -4.29 3.17 -6.44
N GLN A 186 -5.04 3.07 -7.54
CA GLN A 186 -4.56 3.34 -8.88
C GLN A 186 -5.50 4.26 -9.65
N GLY A 187 -4.98 4.87 -10.71
CA GLY A 187 -5.69 5.80 -11.56
C GLY A 187 -6.75 5.14 -12.45
N PRO A 188 -7.54 5.95 -13.16
CA PRO A 188 -8.67 5.52 -14.00
C PRO A 188 -8.30 4.49 -15.06
N LEU A 189 -7.15 4.62 -15.74
CA LEU A 189 -6.71 3.65 -16.74
C LEU A 189 -6.32 2.32 -16.08
N GLY A 190 -5.56 2.38 -14.98
CA GLY A 190 -5.22 1.18 -14.20
C GLY A 190 -6.47 0.45 -13.70
N ASN A 191 -7.48 1.20 -13.21
CA ASN A 191 -8.76 0.64 -12.78
C ASN A 191 -9.52 -0.07 -13.92
N MET A 192 -9.31 0.33 -15.18
CA MET A 192 -9.92 -0.33 -16.33
C MET A 192 -9.19 -1.59 -16.78
N PHE A 193 -7.88 -1.68 -16.56
CA PHE A 193 -7.14 -2.93 -16.78
C PHE A 193 -7.54 -4.04 -15.80
N GLY A 194 -8.08 -3.66 -14.64
CA GLY A 194 -8.60 -4.60 -13.64
C GLY A 194 -7.55 -5.08 -12.64
N GLY A 195 -7.78 -6.28 -12.10
CA GLY A 195 -6.95 -6.88 -11.06
C GLY A 195 -7.45 -6.58 -9.63
N PRO A 196 -6.73 -7.06 -8.61
CA PRO A 196 -7.31 -7.25 -7.27
C PRO A 196 -7.57 -5.93 -6.52
N TRP A 197 -6.92 -4.83 -6.92
CA TRP A 197 -7.12 -3.49 -6.36
C TRP A 197 -7.96 -2.56 -7.24
N ALA A 198 -8.39 -3.00 -8.42
CA ALA A 198 -9.14 -2.15 -9.35
C ALA A 198 -10.54 -1.85 -8.82
N THR A 199 -10.93 -0.58 -8.92
CA THR A 199 -12.31 -0.17 -8.61
C THR A 199 -13.27 -0.47 -9.76
N GLY A 200 -12.74 -0.59 -10.98
CA GLY A 200 -13.49 -0.58 -12.24
C GLY A 200 -14.07 0.80 -12.59
N GLU A 201 -13.70 1.85 -11.87
CA GLU A 201 -14.27 3.19 -12.02
C GLU A 201 -13.32 4.11 -12.79
N VAL A 202 -13.91 4.92 -13.68
CA VAL A 202 -13.21 5.98 -14.41
C VAL A 202 -13.43 7.30 -13.67
N THR A 203 -12.48 7.61 -12.78
CA THR A 203 -12.50 8.74 -11.85
C THR A 203 -11.14 9.45 -11.85
N CYS A 204 -10.98 10.70 -11.41
CA CYS A 204 -11.96 11.57 -10.78
C CYS A 204 -12.27 12.78 -11.66
N PHE A 205 -13.54 12.98 -12.00
CA PHE A 205 -14.11 14.09 -12.76
C PHE A 205 -14.85 15.09 -11.85
N CYS A 206 -14.50 15.18 -10.57
CA CYS A 206 -15.06 16.20 -9.69
C CYS A 206 -14.62 17.61 -10.13
N SER A 207 -15.28 18.65 -9.63
CA SER A 207 -14.96 20.05 -9.97
C SER A 207 -13.48 20.41 -9.71
N HIS A 208 -12.85 19.85 -8.67
CA HIS A 208 -11.45 20.10 -8.38
C HIS A 208 -10.50 19.49 -9.43
N CYS A 209 -10.74 18.24 -9.85
CA CYS A 209 -9.92 17.62 -10.89
C CYS A 209 -10.14 18.26 -12.27
N ARG A 210 -11.38 18.66 -12.59
CA ARG A 210 -11.68 19.41 -13.82
C ARG A 210 -10.94 20.74 -13.87
N LYS A 211 -10.94 21.49 -12.75
CA LYS A 211 -10.17 22.73 -12.64
C LYS A 211 -8.67 22.50 -12.83
N LEU A 212 -8.11 21.46 -12.20
CA LEU A 212 -6.70 21.11 -12.39
C LEU A 212 -6.37 20.69 -13.83
N ALA A 213 -7.32 20.04 -14.51
CA ALA A 213 -7.18 19.68 -15.92
C ALA A 213 -7.13 20.93 -16.79
N GLU A 214 -8.05 21.89 -16.57
CA GLU A 214 -8.06 23.19 -17.25
C GLU A 214 -6.74 23.95 -17.05
N GLU A 215 -6.24 24.02 -15.81
CA GLU A 215 -4.95 24.64 -15.48
C GLU A 215 -3.76 23.99 -16.20
N ARG A 216 -3.88 22.71 -16.57
CA ARG A 216 -2.85 21.92 -17.28
C ARG A 216 -3.15 21.77 -18.78
N SER A 217 -4.16 22.47 -19.30
CA SER A 217 -4.58 22.36 -20.70
C SER A 217 -4.94 20.93 -21.12
N ILE A 218 -5.55 20.15 -20.22
CA ILE A 218 -6.08 18.81 -20.49
C ILE A 218 -7.58 18.95 -20.81
N ASP A 219 -7.99 18.49 -21.99
CA ASP A 219 -9.40 18.54 -22.40
C ASP A 219 -10.24 17.48 -21.67
N VAL A 220 -11.10 17.95 -20.75
CA VAL A 220 -11.97 17.10 -19.93
C VAL A 220 -12.95 16.29 -20.78
N GLU A 221 -13.52 16.90 -21.83
CA GLU A 221 -14.51 16.22 -22.67
C GLU A 221 -13.84 15.21 -23.59
N HIS A 222 -12.63 15.50 -24.06
CA HIS A 222 -11.85 14.56 -24.83
C HIS A 222 -11.39 13.36 -23.97
N ALA A 223 -10.98 13.59 -22.72
CA ALA A 223 -10.72 12.52 -21.75
C ALA A 223 -11.96 11.64 -21.58
N ARG A 224 -13.14 12.25 -21.36
CA ARG A 224 -14.41 11.53 -21.20
C ARG A 224 -14.74 10.68 -22.43
N GLN A 225 -14.58 11.22 -23.63
CA GLN A 225 -14.84 10.49 -24.88
C GLN A 225 -13.87 9.32 -25.04
N GLY A 226 -12.58 9.55 -24.83
CA GLY A 226 -11.54 8.52 -24.89
C GLY A 226 -11.82 7.36 -23.94
N TYR A 227 -12.15 7.64 -22.68
CA TYR A 227 -12.50 6.60 -21.72
C TYR A 227 -13.83 5.88 -22.03
N THR A 228 -14.79 6.56 -22.65
CA THR A 228 -16.03 5.92 -23.10
C THR A 228 -15.73 4.89 -24.19
N LEU A 229 -14.95 5.27 -25.20
CA LEU A 229 -14.54 4.37 -26.29
C LEU A 229 -13.65 3.24 -25.78
N LEU A 230 -12.76 3.52 -24.82
CA LEU A 230 -11.92 2.52 -24.19
C LEU A 230 -12.75 1.51 -23.39
N HIS A 231 -13.78 1.97 -22.69
CA HIS A 231 -14.70 1.10 -21.97
C HIS A 231 -15.43 0.16 -22.94
N ASP A 232 -15.89 0.68 -24.07
CA ASP A 232 -16.57 -0.11 -25.10
C ASP A 232 -15.62 -1.16 -25.72
N LEU A 233 -14.36 -0.79 -26.00
CA LEU A 233 -13.34 -1.73 -26.46
C LEU A 233 -13.11 -2.87 -25.45
N PHE A 234 -13.01 -2.57 -24.16
CA PHE A 234 -12.81 -3.60 -23.14
C PHE A 234 -14.08 -4.42 -22.89
N SER A 235 -15.27 -3.86 -23.10
CA SER A 235 -16.52 -4.63 -23.08
C SER A 235 -16.57 -5.62 -24.24
N GLN A 236 -16.21 -5.18 -25.44
CA GLN A 236 -16.11 -6.04 -26.62
C GLN A 236 -15.11 -7.17 -26.41
N ALA A 237 -13.97 -6.92 -25.76
CA ALA A 237 -13.01 -7.98 -25.40
C ALA A 237 -13.64 -9.07 -24.53
N ARG A 238 -14.38 -8.70 -23.49
CA ARG A 238 -15.10 -9.66 -22.62
C ARG A 238 -16.21 -10.42 -23.35
N GLU A 239 -16.76 -9.84 -24.40
CA GLU A 239 -17.78 -10.45 -25.26
C GLU A 239 -17.18 -11.22 -26.46
N ASN A 240 -15.85 -11.28 -26.57
CA ASN A 240 -15.11 -11.88 -27.69
C ASN A 240 -15.45 -11.25 -29.05
N ILE A 241 -15.81 -9.96 -29.06
CA ILE A 241 -16.07 -9.19 -30.27
C ILE A 241 -14.75 -8.54 -30.70
N ARG A 242 -14.01 -9.24 -31.55
CA ARG A 242 -12.68 -8.80 -31.96
C ARG A 242 -12.75 -7.61 -32.95
N PRO A 243 -12.10 -6.46 -32.66
CA PRO A 243 -11.96 -5.39 -33.64
C PRO A 243 -11.05 -5.82 -34.80
N ASN A 244 -11.20 -5.20 -35.98
CA ASN A 244 -10.50 -5.61 -37.21
C ASN A 244 -8.98 -5.80 -37.01
N ASP A 245 -8.34 -4.84 -36.36
CA ASP A 245 -6.88 -4.83 -36.18
C ASP A 245 -6.42 -5.45 -34.85
N GLY A 246 -7.33 -6.01 -34.06
CA GLY A 246 -7.04 -6.55 -32.72
C GLY A 246 -7.09 -5.52 -31.60
N TYR A 247 -7.06 -6.01 -30.36
CA TYR A 247 -7.32 -5.23 -29.16
C TYR A 247 -6.19 -4.26 -28.81
N PHE A 248 -4.92 -4.72 -28.85
CA PHE A 248 -3.78 -3.85 -28.55
C PHE A 248 -3.64 -2.71 -29.57
N VAL A 249 -3.79 -2.99 -30.87
CA VAL A 249 -3.72 -1.96 -31.91
C VAL A 249 -4.87 -0.96 -31.78
N SER A 250 -6.09 -1.44 -31.48
CA SER A 250 -7.25 -0.57 -31.26
C SER A 250 -7.08 0.30 -30.02
N PHE A 251 -6.53 -0.26 -28.94
CA PHE A 251 -6.16 0.49 -27.74
C PHE A 251 -5.13 1.57 -28.05
N TRP A 252 -4.03 1.23 -28.74
CA TRP A 252 -3.00 2.20 -29.11
C TRP A 252 -3.54 3.32 -30.00
N ARG A 253 -4.45 2.99 -30.93
CA ARG A 253 -5.16 3.98 -31.74
C ARG A 253 -5.99 4.94 -30.89
N LEU A 254 -6.70 4.43 -29.88
CA LEU A 254 -7.44 5.29 -28.96
C LEU A 254 -6.51 6.23 -28.19
N LEU A 255 -5.32 5.78 -27.77
CA LEU A 255 -4.34 6.67 -27.11
C LEU A 255 -3.83 7.78 -28.04
N LEU A 256 -3.62 7.47 -29.33
CA LEU A 256 -3.19 8.47 -30.31
C LEU A 256 -4.31 9.48 -30.65
N GLN A 257 -5.54 9.01 -30.69
CA GLN A 257 -6.71 9.84 -30.98
C GLN A 257 -7.15 10.65 -29.76
N TYR A 258 -7.02 10.09 -28.56
CA TYR A 258 -7.44 10.65 -27.27
C TYR A 258 -6.28 10.58 -26.26
N PRO A 259 -5.21 11.39 -26.46
CA PRO A 259 -4.06 11.39 -25.56
C PRO A 259 -4.42 11.74 -24.11
N GLU A 260 -5.56 12.39 -23.91
CA GLU A 260 -6.14 12.70 -22.62
C GLU A 260 -6.47 11.46 -21.78
N ILE A 261 -6.55 10.26 -22.36
CA ILE A 261 -6.58 9.02 -21.57
C ILE A 261 -5.32 8.92 -20.70
N LEU A 262 -4.12 9.17 -21.26
CA LEU A 262 -2.88 9.16 -20.50
C LEU A 262 -2.71 10.42 -19.66
N ALA A 263 -3.10 11.59 -20.19
CA ALA A 263 -2.98 12.83 -19.43
C ALA A 263 -3.86 12.82 -18.17
N TRP A 264 -5.04 12.19 -18.23
CA TRP A 264 -5.95 12.07 -17.11
C TRP A 264 -5.48 11.03 -16.07
N GLU A 265 -4.93 9.89 -16.53
CA GLU A 265 -4.22 8.94 -15.65
C GLU A 265 -3.08 9.65 -14.90
N ALA A 266 -2.25 10.41 -15.62
CA ALA A 266 -1.16 11.17 -15.04
C ALA A 266 -1.66 12.24 -14.06
N LEU A 267 -2.73 12.98 -14.39
CA LEU A 267 -3.33 13.97 -13.49
C LEU A 267 -3.78 13.34 -12.16
N TRP A 268 -4.34 12.13 -12.20
CA TRP A 268 -4.74 11.42 -10.99
C TRP A 268 -3.54 11.10 -10.09
N HIS A 269 -2.48 10.49 -10.65
CA HIS A 269 -1.27 10.14 -9.89
C HIS A 269 -0.51 11.38 -9.41
N GLU A 270 -0.50 12.47 -10.19
CA GLU A 270 0.05 13.75 -9.74
C GLU A 270 -0.69 14.34 -8.54
N GLY A 271 -2.00 14.10 -8.42
CA GLY A 271 -2.77 14.48 -7.22
C GLY A 271 -2.26 13.77 -5.96
N GLN A 272 -1.98 12.46 -6.08
CA GLN A 272 -1.39 11.65 -5.01
C GLN A 272 0.04 12.10 -4.68
N LYS A 273 0.92 12.23 -5.69
CA LYS A 273 2.30 12.70 -5.48
C LYS A 273 2.37 14.10 -4.88
N LYS A 274 1.47 15.00 -5.29
CA LYS A 274 1.32 16.33 -4.66
C LYS A 274 0.92 16.23 -3.19
N PHE A 275 0.02 15.32 -2.84
CA PHE A 275 -0.32 15.07 -1.43
C PHE A 275 0.90 14.61 -0.63
N PHE A 276 1.71 13.67 -1.15
CA PHE A 276 2.94 13.20 -0.49
C PHE A 276 3.96 14.33 -0.31
N ARG A 277 4.22 15.13 -1.34
CA ARG A 277 5.14 16.29 -1.25
C ARG A 277 4.73 17.30 -0.20
N GLU A 278 3.44 17.65 -0.16
CA GLU A 278 2.93 18.60 0.84
C GLU A 278 2.97 18.03 2.25
N LEU A 279 2.63 16.74 2.41
CA LEU A 279 2.72 16.06 3.72
C LEU A 279 4.17 16.01 4.21
N TYR A 280 5.12 15.64 3.35
CA TYR A 280 6.55 15.64 3.65
C TYR A 280 7.02 17.02 4.11
N GLY A 281 6.74 18.05 3.30
CA GLY A 281 7.12 19.42 3.61
C GLY A 281 6.53 19.92 4.93
N MET A 282 5.26 19.59 5.20
CA MET A 282 4.59 19.93 6.46
C MET A 282 5.26 19.27 7.66
N VAL A 283 5.51 17.95 7.60
CA VAL A 283 6.16 17.23 8.69
C VAL A 283 7.56 17.80 8.94
N LYS A 284 8.36 17.99 7.87
CA LYS A 284 9.72 18.53 8.00
C LYS A 284 9.77 19.96 8.50
N ALA A 285 8.77 20.78 8.18
CA ALA A 285 8.66 22.14 8.69
C ALA A 285 8.29 22.18 10.18
N ILE A 286 7.50 21.22 10.67
CA ILE A 286 7.08 21.13 12.08
C ILE A 286 8.17 20.47 12.93
N ASN A 287 8.67 19.33 12.49
CA ASN A 287 9.69 18.56 13.19
C ASN A 287 10.55 17.77 12.19
N PRO A 288 11.75 18.29 11.82
CA PRO A 288 12.60 17.65 10.81
C PRO A 288 13.17 16.29 11.24
N ALA A 289 13.15 15.97 12.54
CA ALA A 289 13.63 14.70 13.07
C ALA A 289 12.68 13.53 12.78
N ILE A 290 11.39 13.80 12.57
CA ILE A 290 10.40 12.76 12.24
C ILE A 290 10.67 12.23 10.84
N GLN A 291 10.85 10.91 10.71
CA GLN A 291 10.98 10.29 9.39
C GLN A 291 9.63 10.19 8.69
N VAL A 292 9.63 10.33 7.37
CA VAL A 292 8.44 10.27 6.53
C VAL A 292 8.70 9.31 5.39
N GLY A 293 7.76 8.40 5.14
CA GLY A 293 7.88 7.47 4.04
C GLY A 293 6.58 6.93 3.51
N TRP A 294 6.70 6.32 2.33
CA TRP A 294 5.58 5.93 1.48
C TRP A 294 5.56 4.43 1.27
N HIS A 295 4.39 3.82 1.39
CA HIS A 295 4.15 2.44 0.98
C HIS A 295 3.77 2.37 -0.49
N ILE A 296 4.61 1.69 -1.27
CA ILE A 296 4.38 1.37 -2.68
C ILE A 296 3.81 -0.04 -2.73
N PHE A 297 2.51 -0.14 -3.02
CA PHE A 297 1.80 -1.41 -2.92
C PHE A 297 2.12 -2.38 -4.06
N HIS A 298 1.70 -3.64 -3.88
CA HIS A 298 2.24 -4.78 -4.63
C HIS A 298 2.03 -4.71 -6.15
N LEU A 299 1.05 -3.94 -6.63
CA LEU A 299 0.81 -3.76 -8.07
C LEU A 299 2.04 -3.21 -8.81
N ASN A 300 2.94 -2.51 -8.10
CA ASN A 300 4.23 -2.08 -8.64
C ASN A 300 5.11 -3.24 -9.14
N SER A 301 4.94 -4.44 -8.59
CA SER A 301 5.65 -5.64 -9.01
C SER A 301 4.99 -6.37 -10.18
N PHE A 302 3.74 -6.02 -10.52
CA PHE A 302 2.92 -6.77 -11.48
C PHE A 302 2.62 -5.99 -12.75
N SER A 303 2.40 -4.68 -12.63
CA SER A 303 1.93 -3.84 -13.71
C SER A 303 3.02 -2.87 -14.14
N PRO A 304 3.58 -3.00 -15.36
CA PRO A 304 4.50 -2.01 -15.89
C PRO A 304 3.83 -0.64 -16.05
N PHE A 305 2.50 -0.62 -16.25
CA PHE A 305 1.71 0.61 -16.34
C PHE A 305 1.65 1.35 -15.00
N TYR A 306 1.38 0.63 -13.90
CA TYR A 306 1.38 1.24 -12.56
C TYR A 306 2.80 1.59 -12.11
N ARG A 307 3.78 0.69 -12.36
CA ARG A 307 5.20 0.94 -12.06
C ARG A 307 5.71 2.22 -12.72
N ALA A 308 5.27 2.52 -13.95
CA ALA A 308 5.62 3.75 -14.65
C ALA A 308 5.10 5.03 -13.97
N THR A 309 4.08 4.95 -13.11
CA THR A 309 3.57 6.12 -12.37
C THR A 309 4.21 6.29 -10.99
N GLN A 310 4.90 5.26 -10.49
CA GLN A 310 5.60 5.24 -9.20
C GLN A 310 7.11 5.39 -9.39
N ASP A 311 7.54 6.52 -9.97
CA ASP A 311 8.95 6.80 -10.18
C ASP A 311 9.68 7.00 -8.85
N LEU A 312 10.42 5.98 -8.41
CA LEU A 312 11.14 5.98 -7.14
C LEU A 312 12.29 7.01 -7.11
N GLU A 313 12.83 7.37 -8.28
CA GLU A 313 13.86 8.42 -8.39
C GLU A 313 13.23 9.77 -8.03
N GLU A 314 12.11 10.13 -8.68
CA GLU A 314 11.35 11.35 -8.34
C GLU A 314 10.89 11.35 -6.88
N MET A 315 10.32 10.23 -6.41
CA MET A 315 9.78 10.11 -5.05
C MET A 315 10.83 10.32 -3.97
N SER A 316 12.09 9.96 -4.23
CA SER A 316 13.16 10.07 -3.24
C SER A 316 13.41 11.52 -2.76
N HIS A 317 13.10 12.54 -3.57
CA HIS A 317 13.24 13.94 -3.18
C HIS A 317 12.29 14.41 -2.07
N TYR A 318 11.27 13.62 -1.75
CA TYR A 318 10.32 13.89 -0.68
C TYR A 318 10.09 12.65 0.19
N SER A 319 11.14 11.87 0.43
CA SER A 319 11.08 10.63 1.21
C SER A 319 12.32 10.48 2.09
N ASP A 320 12.14 10.26 3.39
CA ASP A 320 13.24 9.73 4.21
C ASP A 320 13.37 8.22 4.02
N PHE A 321 12.25 7.53 3.75
CA PHE A 321 12.24 6.13 3.37
C PHE A 321 11.11 5.78 2.41
N ILE A 322 11.28 4.68 1.67
CA ILE A 322 10.25 4.07 0.83
C ILE A 322 10.08 2.62 1.28
N LYS A 323 8.85 2.26 1.67
CA LYS A 323 8.45 0.87 1.91
C LYS A 323 7.94 0.25 0.62
N LEU A 324 8.74 -0.60 -0.01
CA LEU A 324 8.37 -1.30 -1.23
C LEU A 324 7.74 -2.65 -0.89
N VAL A 325 6.52 -2.92 -1.35
CA VAL A 325 5.92 -4.25 -1.17
C VAL A 325 6.63 -5.29 -2.04
N ALA A 326 7.33 -6.22 -1.39
CA ALA A 326 8.02 -7.35 -2.01
C ALA A 326 7.49 -8.69 -1.44
N TYR A 327 6.16 -8.85 -1.44
CA TYR A 327 5.52 -9.99 -0.77
C TYR A 327 5.58 -11.26 -1.61
N ASN A 328 6.62 -12.08 -1.45
CA ASN A 328 6.87 -13.20 -2.33
C ASN A 328 5.83 -14.34 -2.21
N ASN A 329 5.31 -14.67 -1.02
CA ASN A 329 4.39 -15.80 -0.84
C ASN A 329 3.04 -15.56 -1.52
N CYS A 330 2.39 -14.42 -1.26
CA CYS A 330 1.11 -14.09 -1.88
C CYS A 330 1.22 -13.54 -3.31
N ALA A 331 2.43 -13.32 -3.85
CA ALA A 331 2.61 -12.75 -5.19
C ALA A 331 2.02 -13.62 -6.30
N GLY A 332 2.26 -14.93 -6.25
CA GLY A 332 1.81 -15.88 -7.26
C GLY A 332 0.32 -15.77 -7.63
N PRO A 333 -0.61 -15.98 -6.68
CA PRO A 333 -2.04 -15.86 -6.96
C PRO A 333 -2.48 -14.43 -7.31
N ARG A 334 -1.85 -13.40 -6.74
CA ARG A 334 -2.14 -12.00 -7.07
C ARG A 334 -1.72 -11.65 -8.50
N PHE A 335 -0.59 -12.19 -8.95
CA PHE A 335 -0.10 -11.98 -10.30
C PHE A 335 -0.91 -12.77 -11.33
N LEU A 336 -1.34 -13.99 -11.00
CA LEU A 336 -2.30 -14.72 -11.84
C LEU A 336 -3.59 -13.91 -12.05
N ASP A 337 -4.17 -13.36 -11.00
CA ASP A 337 -5.37 -12.51 -11.10
C ASP A 337 -5.10 -11.28 -11.99
N PHE A 338 -3.97 -10.59 -11.79
CA PHE A 338 -3.57 -9.48 -12.67
C PHE A 338 -3.49 -9.90 -14.15
N MET A 339 -2.83 -11.03 -14.45
CA MET A 339 -2.69 -11.55 -15.81
C MET A 339 -4.05 -11.92 -16.40
N GLN A 340 -4.93 -12.59 -15.65
CA GLN A 340 -6.28 -12.89 -16.12
C GLN A 340 -7.07 -11.63 -16.49
N ASN A 341 -6.95 -10.57 -15.68
CA ASN A 341 -7.64 -9.31 -15.93
C ASN A 341 -7.09 -8.57 -17.16
N ILE A 342 -5.77 -8.52 -17.35
CA ILE A 342 -5.20 -7.84 -18.52
C ILE A 342 -5.50 -8.58 -19.83
N HIS A 343 -5.67 -9.91 -19.78
CA HIS A 343 -6.18 -10.71 -20.91
C HIS A 343 -7.67 -10.46 -21.23
N ASN A 344 -8.43 -9.91 -20.29
CA ASN A 344 -9.79 -9.43 -20.57
C ASN A 344 -9.82 -8.01 -21.16
N THR A 345 -8.65 -7.47 -21.52
CA THR A 345 -8.51 -6.10 -22.08
C THR A 345 -7.55 -6.08 -23.28
N ILE A 346 -6.36 -5.50 -23.13
CA ILE A 346 -5.43 -5.19 -24.23
C ILE A 346 -4.62 -6.41 -24.68
N PHE A 347 -4.50 -7.45 -23.86
CA PHE A 347 -3.77 -8.69 -24.19
C PHE A 347 -4.68 -9.83 -24.65
N HIS A 348 -5.94 -9.55 -24.95
CA HIS A 348 -6.92 -10.56 -25.32
C HIS A 348 -6.56 -11.36 -26.59
N ASP A 349 -5.79 -10.77 -27.52
CA ASP A 349 -5.31 -11.48 -28.73
C ASP A 349 -4.14 -12.44 -28.46
N ALA A 350 -3.46 -12.32 -27.32
CA ALA A 350 -2.25 -13.08 -27.04
C ALA A 350 -2.54 -14.35 -26.22
N LEU A 351 -1.71 -15.38 -26.40
CA LEU A 351 -1.77 -16.54 -25.53
C LEU A 351 -1.30 -16.16 -24.11
N PRO A 352 -1.89 -16.73 -23.04
CA PRO A 352 -1.50 -16.42 -21.67
C PRO A 352 -0.02 -16.60 -21.37
N ASP A 353 0.60 -17.69 -21.83
CA ASP A 353 2.01 -17.97 -21.56
C ASP A 353 2.96 -17.04 -22.35
N GLU A 354 2.60 -16.64 -23.59
CA GLU A 354 3.38 -15.66 -24.36
C GLU A 354 3.36 -14.28 -23.68
N SER A 355 2.19 -13.90 -23.15
CA SER A 355 2.02 -12.64 -22.43
C SER A 355 2.74 -12.65 -21.09
N LEU A 356 2.76 -13.80 -20.40
CA LEU A 356 3.55 -14.02 -19.19
C LEU A 356 5.04 -13.78 -19.46
N GLU A 357 5.59 -14.43 -20.47
CA GLU A 357 7.00 -14.27 -20.83
C GLU A 357 7.35 -12.82 -21.16
N LEU A 358 6.49 -12.12 -21.89
CA LEU A 358 6.68 -10.71 -22.20
C LEU A 358 6.65 -9.83 -20.94
N MET A 359 5.68 -10.08 -20.05
CA MET A 359 5.54 -9.35 -18.78
C MET A 359 6.75 -9.58 -17.86
N TYR A 360 7.23 -10.82 -17.78
CA TYR A 360 8.47 -11.17 -17.07
C TYR A 360 9.67 -10.38 -17.59
N ARG A 361 9.81 -10.26 -18.92
CA ARG A 361 10.89 -9.45 -19.54
C ARG A 361 10.76 -7.95 -19.22
N PHE A 362 9.55 -7.39 -19.24
CA PHE A 362 9.34 -5.98 -18.88
C PHE A 362 9.66 -5.69 -17.42
N LEU A 363 9.34 -6.63 -16.52
CA LEU A 363 9.45 -6.43 -15.08
C LEU A 363 10.79 -6.91 -14.51
N GLY A 364 11.53 -7.74 -15.25
CA GLY A 364 12.79 -8.34 -14.81
C GLY A 364 12.62 -9.52 -13.83
N ILE A 365 11.47 -10.18 -13.87
CA ILE A 365 11.11 -11.29 -12.97
C ILE A 365 11.08 -12.62 -13.73
N ASP A 366 11.26 -13.73 -13.03
CA ASP A 366 11.16 -15.09 -13.59
C ASP A 366 10.78 -16.06 -12.47
N GLU A 367 9.49 -16.36 -12.38
CA GLU A 367 8.93 -17.10 -11.25
C GLU A 367 8.20 -18.37 -11.72
N GLY A 368 8.41 -18.80 -12.96
CA GLY A 368 7.77 -19.97 -13.60
C GLY A 368 6.35 -19.73 -14.13
N THR A 369 5.60 -20.80 -14.40
CA THR A 369 4.39 -20.74 -15.26
C THR A 369 3.13 -20.24 -14.53
N LEU A 370 2.12 -19.75 -15.27
CA LEU A 370 0.84 -19.31 -14.71
C LEU A 370 0.13 -20.39 -13.87
N GLY A 371 0.33 -21.66 -14.21
CA GLY A 371 -0.26 -22.80 -13.49
C GLY A 371 0.47 -23.18 -12.21
N GLU A 372 1.73 -22.77 -12.04
CA GLU A 372 2.59 -23.13 -10.89
C GLU A 372 2.70 -22.01 -9.85
N ILE A 373 2.77 -20.76 -10.31
CA ILE A 373 3.00 -19.61 -9.43
C ILE A 373 1.99 -19.49 -8.28
N PRO A 374 0.69 -19.85 -8.42
CA PRO A 374 -0.25 -19.70 -7.31
C PRO A 374 0.04 -20.62 -6.12
N GLN A 375 0.56 -21.82 -6.36
CA GLN A 375 0.82 -22.83 -5.32
C GLN A 375 2.21 -22.70 -4.71
N LYS A 376 3.21 -22.25 -5.50
CA LYS A 376 4.59 -22.11 -5.02
C LYS A 376 4.93 -20.71 -4.48
N GLY A 377 4.15 -19.69 -4.86
CA GLY A 377 4.50 -18.29 -4.61
C GLY A 377 5.66 -17.83 -5.50
N TRP A 378 6.28 -16.72 -5.13
CA TRP A 378 7.51 -16.23 -5.75
C TRP A 378 8.72 -16.46 -4.85
N SER A 379 9.88 -16.50 -5.47
CA SER A 379 11.16 -16.78 -4.83
C SER A 379 11.68 -15.59 -4.01
N ALA A 380 12.65 -15.85 -3.13
CA ALA A 380 13.41 -14.79 -2.47
C ALA A 380 14.30 -14.01 -3.45
N GLU A 381 14.60 -14.55 -4.64
CA GLU A 381 15.33 -13.82 -5.69
C GLU A 381 14.51 -12.63 -6.23
N TYR A 382 13.18 -12.76 -6.33
CA TYR A 382 12.32 -11.62 -6.60
C TYR A 382 12.50 -10.49 -5.56
N VAL A 383 12.54 -10.83 -4.27
CA VAL A 383 12.78 -9.86 -3.19
C VAL A 383 14.13 -9.17 -3.37
N ARG A 384 15.19 -9.93 -3.67
CA ARG A 384 16.53 -9.40 -3.96
C ARG A 384 16.50 -8.41 -5.13
N ARG A 385 15.88 -8.79 -6.25
CA ARG A 385 15.82 -7.98 -7.48
C ARG A 385 15.03 -6.69 -7.31
N GLU A 386 13.85 -6.76 -6.70
CA GLU A 386 13.05 -5.56 -6.44
C GLU A 386 13.75 -4.60 -5.46
N THR A 387 14.46 -5.14 -4.47
CA THR A 387 15.31 -4.35 -3.57
C THR A 387 16.43 -3.64 -4.33
N LEU A 388 17.20 -4.37 -5.16
CA LEU A 388 18.27 -3.80 -5.98
C LEU A 388 17.75 -2.73 -6.95
N ARG A 389 16.58 -2.96 -7.56
CA ARG A 389 15.93 -2.00 -8.46
C ARG A 389 15.61 -0.69 -7.73
N ALA A 390 15.02 -0.78 -6.54
CA ALA A 390 14.66 0.39 -5.75
C ALA A 390 15.89 1.15 -5.24
N LEU A 391 16.92 0.45 -4.75
CA LEU A 391 18.20 1.05 -4.36
C LEU A 391 18.86 1.75 -5.55
N GLY A 392 18.84 1.12 -6.73
CA GLY A 392 19.37 1.70 -7.95
C GLY A 392 18.65 2.98 -8.39
N ALA A 393 17.33 3.08 -8.18
CA ALA A 393 16.57 4.28 -8.48
C ALA A 393 16.93 5.44 -7.53
N VAL A 394 16.96 5.19 -6.21
CA VAL A 394 17.31 6.24 -5.24
C VAL A 394 18.75 6.71 -5.39
N LYS A 395 19.68 5.79 -5.62
CA LYS A 395 21.11 6.12 -5.79
C LYS A 395 21.35 7.07 -6.96
N LYS A 396 20.56 6.97 -8.05
CA LYS A 396 20.67 7.87 -9.20
C LYS A 396 20.29 9.31 -8.86
N ALA A 397 19.35 9.49 -7.94
CA ALA A 397 18.92 10.81 -7.49
C ALA A 397 19.89 11.48 -6.49
N ASP A 398 20.95 10.77 -6.06
CA ASP A 398 21.89 11.22 -5.02
C ASP A 398 21.19 11.64 -3.70
N ASN A 399 20.07 10.98 -3.37
CA ASN A 399 19.29 11.22 -2.16
C ASN A 399 19.59 10.17 -1.08
N GLU A 400 19.45 10.56 0.19
CA GLU A 400 19.65 9.67 1.36
C GLU A 400 18.42 8.81 1.69
N THR A 401 17.45 8.71 0.79
CA THR A 401 16.22 7.94 1.01
C THR A 401 16.52 6.47 1.28
N ARG A 402 16.02 5.94 2.39
CA ARG A 402 16.20 4.54 2.76
C ARG A 402 15.16 3.66 2.06
N ILE A 403 15.55 2.44 1.70
CA ILE A 403 14.66 1.45 1.09
C ILE A 403 14.38 0.33 2.09
N TYR A 404 13.09 0.10 2.35
CA TYR A 404 12.60 -0.95 3.24
C TYR A 404 11.68 -1.91 2.49
N PRO A 405 12.18 -3.05 2.00
CA PRO A 405 11.33 -4.09 1.44
C PRO A 405 10.34 -4.60 2.49
N GLY A 406 9.07 -4.62 2.13
CA GLY A 406 8.02 -5.27 2.89
C GLY A 406 8.09 -6.77 2.65
N ILE A 407 8.28 -7.55 3.72
CA ILE A 407 8.41 -9.01 3.68
C ILE A 407 7.06 -9.63 4.01
N ASP A 408 6.64 -10.61 3.21
CA ASP A 408 5.42 -11.39 3.45
C ASP A 408 5.63 -12.34 4.63
N VAL A 409 4.82 -12.18 5.68
CA VAL A 409 4.74 -13.10 6.81
C VAL A 409 3.27 -13.41 7.02
N ASP A 410 2.86 -14.62 6.59
CA ASP A 410 1.50 -15.15 6.75
C ASP A 410 0.40 -14.28 6.15
N ILE A 411 0.68 -13.51 5.09
CA ILE A 411 -0.39 -12.83 4.37
C ILE A 411 -1.35 -13.89 3.80
N PRO A 412 -2.66 -13.83 4.14
CA PRO A 412 -3.58 -14.90 3.77
C PRO A 412 -3.69 -15.09 2.25
N THR A 413 -3.57 -16.35 1.83
CA THR A 413 -3.86 -16.82 0.46
C THR A 413 -4.92 -17.92 0.53
N GLY A 414 -5.72 -18.05 -0.53
CA GLY A 414 -6.82 -19.02 -0.60
C GLY A 414 -6.39 -20.48 -0.39
N GLU A 415 -7.37 -21.34 -0.12
CA GLU A 415 -7.14 -22.77 0.09
C GLU A 415 -6.40 -23.41 -1.09
N GLY A 416 -5.38 -24.23 -0.80
CA GLY A 416 -4.55 -24.90 -1.81
C GLY A 416 -3.51 -23.99 -2.49
N LEU A 417 -3.41 -22.72 -2.11
CA LEU A 417 -2.39 -21.77 -2.59
C LEU A 417 -1.20 -21.69 -1.63
N LYS A 418 -0.09 -21.06 -2.06
CA LYS A 418 1.13 -20.93 -1.26
C LYS A 418 0.85 -20.36 0.12
N GLN A 419 1.19 -21.14 1.15
CA GLN A 419 1.20 -20.71 2.55
C GLN A 419 2.63 -20.36 2.97
N THR A 420 2.76 -19.44 3.93
CA THR A 420 4.08 -19.05 4.46
C THR A 420 4.66 -20.16 5.33
N GLU A 421 5.91 -20.53 5.04
CA GLU A 421 6.75 -21.40 5.85
C GLU A 421 7.92 -20.60 6.45
N PRO A 422 8.52 -21.06 7.56
CA PRO A 422 9.63 -20.36 8.20
C PRO A 422 10.81 -20.09 7.25
N GLU A 423 11.11 -21.03 6.35
CA GLU A 423 12.19 -20.90 5.39
C GLU A 423 11.92 -19.78 4.37
N ASP A 424 10.66 -19.55 3.97
CA ASP A 424 10.32 -18.47 3.04
C ASP A 424 10.68 -17.10 3.64
N VAL A 425 10.33 -16.90 4.92
CA VAL A 425 10.62 -15.66 5.65
C VAL A 425 12.12 -15.50 5.83
N TYR A 426 12.82 -16.56 6.24
CA TYR A 426 14.28 -16.55 6.41
C TYR A 426 14.98 -16.13 5.12
N GLN A 427 14.61 -16.74 3.98
CA GLN A 427 15.21 -16.47 2.69
C GLN A 427 14.87 -15.06 2.17
N ALA A 428 13.62 -14.61 2.33
CA ALA A 428 13.21 -13.27 1.90
C ALA A 428 13.94 -12.16 2.68
N VAL A 429 14.06 -12.32 4.00
CA VAL A 429 14.84 -11.40 4.86
C VAL A 429 16.30 -11.40 4.46
N THR A 430 16.91 -12.58 4.29
CA THR A 430 18.30 -12.72 3.87
C THR A 430 18.53 -12.05 2.51
N ALA A 431 17.67 -12.32 1.53
CA ALA A 431 17.77 -11.76 0.19
C ALA A 431 17.65 -10.22 0.17
N ALA A 432 16.76 -9.63 0.96
CA ALA A 432 16.63 -8.18 1.09
C ALA A 432 17.93 -7.54 1.63
N PHE A 433 18.51 -8.11 2.69
CA PHE A 433 19.73 -7.55 3.27
C PHE A 433 20.99 -7.81 2.45
N GLU A 434 21.11 -8.96 1.80
CA GLU A 434 22.19 -9.24 0.85
C GLU A 434 22.15 -8.30 -0.37
N ALA A 435 20.96 -7.84 -0.77
CA ALA A 435 20.79 -6.80 -1.79
C ALA A 435 21.23 -5.40 -1.30
N GLY A 436 21.48 -5.21 -0.01
CA GLY A 436 21.84 -3.93 0.59
C GLY A 436 20.65 -3.10 1.07
N ALA A 437 19.50 -3.72 1.39
CA ALA A 437 18.40 -2.99 2.01
C ALA A 437 18.85 -2.26 3.29
N HIS A 438 18.34 -1.05 3.49
CA HIS A 438 18.62 -0.24 4.68
C HIS A 438 17.84 -0.74 5.92
N GLY A 439 16.87 -1.61 5.70
CA GLY A 439 15.97 -2.20 6.68
C GLY A 439 14.88 -3.00 6.00
N ILE A 440 14.00 -3.62 6.77
CA ILE A 440 12.84 -4.37 6.27
C ILE A 440 11.58 -4.05 7.09
N VAL A 441 10.41 -4.36 6.53
CA VAL A 441 9.14 -4.30 7.26
C VAL A 441 8.40 -5.63 7.16
N LEU A 442 8.30 -6.36 8.27
CA LEU A 442 7.47 -7.56 8.36
C LEU A 442 6.00 -7.17 8.20
N SER A 443 5.39 -7.75 7.18
CA SER A 443 4.07 -7.39 6.68
C SER A 443 3.19 -8.65 6.62
N ARG A 444 1.88 -8.55 6.81
CA ARG A 444 1.11 -7.29 6.81
C ARG A 444 0.66 -6.81 8.18
N LYS A 445 0.50 -7.70 9.16
CA LYS A 445 0.30 -7.30 10.56
C LYS A 445 0.62 -8.46 11.49
N TYR A 446 1.11 -8.16 12.69
CA TYR A 446 1.43 -9.16 13.70
C TYR A 446 0.26 -10.12 14.02
N SER A 447 -1.00 -9.64 14.03
CA SER A 447 -2.19 -10.48 14.27
C SER A 447 -2.56 -11.47 13.14
N GLU A 448 -1.76 -11.54 12.08
CA GLU A 448 -1.82 -12.61 11.06
C GLU A 448 -0.67 -13.61 11.20
N MET A 449 0.43 -13.23 11.85
CA MET A 449 1.69 -13.96 11.81
C MET A 449 1.68 -15.12 12.79
N LYS A 450 2.21 -16.27 12.39
CA LYS A 450 2.55 -17.33 13.35
C LYS A 450 3.89 -17.00 14.01
N LEU A 451 4.02 -17.29 15.30
CA LEU A 451 5.25 -16.98 16.04
C LEU A 451 6.48 -17.70 15.46
N VAL A 452 6.31 -18.89 14.90
CA VAL A 452 7.40 -19.63 14.23
C VAL A 452 7.94 -18.91 12.98
N ASN A 453 7.08 -18.23 12.24
CA ASN A 453 7.46 -17.48 11.04
C ASN A 453 8.10 -16.14 11.42
N LEU A 454 7.62 -15.49 12.50
CA LEU A 454 8.28 -14.34 13.10
C LEU A 454 9.69 -14.70 13.60
N ALA A 455 9.84 -15.85 14.28
CA ALA A 455 11.12 -16.34 14.77
C ALA A 455 12.14 -16.61 13.64
N ALA A 456 11.67 -17.01 12.45
CA ALA A 456 12.53 -17.18 11.28
C ALA A 456 13.15 -15.86 10.79
N CYS A 457 12.43 -14.73 10.89
CA CYS A 457 13.01 -13.41 10.68
C CYS A 457 14.15 -13.16 11.67
N GLY A 458 13.91 -13.30 12.97
CA GLY A 458 14.96 -13.06 13.96
C GLY A 458 16.16 -14.00 13.81
N LYS A 459 15.95 -15.23 13.36
CA LYS A 459 17.04 -16.14 12.97
C LYS A 459 17.85 -15.58 11.81
N ALA A 460 17.21 -15.10 10.73
CA ALA A 460 17.91 -14.51 9.59
C ALA A 460 18.75 -13.29 10.00
N ILE A 461 18.21 -12.41 10.84
CA ILE A 461 18.93 -11.23 11.36
C ILE A 461 20.17 -11.65 12.16
N LYS A 462 20.04 -12.62 13.08
CA LYS A 462 21.16 -13.13 13.88
C LYS A 462 22.25 -13.73 13.00
N ASP A 463 21.87 -14.59 12.05
CA ASP A 463 22.81 -15.21 11.12
C ASP A 463 23.53 -14.18 10.22
N LEU A 464 22.87 -13.08 9.83
CA LEU A 464 23.47 -11.99 9.05
C LEU A 464 24.47 -11.17 9.88
N ASN A 465 24.11 -10.85 11.13
CA ASN A 465 24.99 -10.14 12.06
C ASN A 465 26.28 -10.95 12.34
N ASP A 466 26.16 -12.27 12.52
CA ASP A 466 27.31 -13.17 12.69
C ASP A 466 28.24 -13.19 11.47
N ARG A 467 27.70 -12.92 10.27
CA ARG A 467 28.46 -12.80 9.02
C ARG A 467 29.04 -11.40 8.78
N ASN A 468 28.78 -10.43 9.67
CA ASN A 468 29.10 -9.00 9.50
C ASN A 468 28.51 -8.38 8.22
N ILE A 469 27.29 -8.79 7.84
CA ILE A 469 26.57 -8.25 6.66
C ILE A 469 25.59 -7.17 7.06
#